data_AF-A0A352ARE9-F1
#
_entry.id   AF-A0A352ARE9-F1
#
_cell.length_a   1.000
_cell.length_b   1.000
_cell.length_c   1.000
_cell.angle_alpha   90.00
_cell.angle_beta   90.00
_cell.angle_gamma   90.00
#
_symmetry.space_group_name_H-M   'P 1'
#
loop_
_entity.id
_entity.type
_entity.pdbx_description
1 polymer ?
#
loop_
_entity_poly.entity_id
_entity_poly.type
_entity_poly.pdbx_seq_one_letter_code
_entity_poly.pdbx_strand_id
1 'polypeptide(L)'
;MKVGLYPALNDTNVDANQTTSQRQLSLAISAISESLDRSVPLNLCLVLDHSGSMHGRPLETVKKAAMRLIERLSPGDRISVVAFDHRAKVLVSNQKIENLDAIAKQIQRLDADGGTAIDEGLKLGIEEVAKGKHDTVSQLFLLTDGENEHGDNKRCLKLAELAVEHKLTLNTLGFGANWNQDVLE
;
A
#
# COMPACT_ATOMS: atom_id res chain seq x y z
N MET A 1 -18.70 6.36 -11.04
CA MET A 1 -17.46 6.65 -11.77
C MET A 1 -17.75 6.52 -13.26
N LYS A 2 -17.66 7.61 -14.04
CA LYS A 2 -17.72 7.52 -15.51
C LYS A 2 -16.31 7.36 -16.03
N VAL A 3 -16.09 6.34 -16.85
CA VAL A 3 -14.79 6.04 -17.46
C VAL A 3 -14.94 6.26 -18.96
N GLY A 4 -14.11 7.13 -19.53
CA GLY A 4 -13.94 7.23 -20.97
C GLY A 4 -13.02 6.12 -21.44
N LEU A 5 -13.50 5.26 -22.32
CA LEU A 5 -12.71 4.23 -22.99
C LEU A 5 -12.56 4.64 -24.46
N TYR A 6 -11.32 4.84 -24.89
CA TYR A 6 -11.00 5.21 -26.27
C TYR A 6 -10.14 4.12 -26.89
N PRO A 7 -10.76 3.11 -27.51
CA PRO A 7 -10.04 2.11 -28.27
C PRO A 7 -9.69 2.66 -29.66
N ALA A 8 -8.47 2.38 -30.12
CA ALA A 8 -8.04 2.62 -31.49
C ALA A 8 -7.28 1.41 -32.03
N LEU A 9 -7.63 0.98 -33.22
CA LEU A 9 -6.97 -0.10 -33.95
C LEU A 9 -6.19 0.50 -35.12
N ASN A 10 -4.98 0.01 -35.35
CA ASN A 10 -4.15 0.49 -36.47
C ASN A 10 -4.73 0.12 -37.85
N ASP A 11 -5.49 -0.98 -37.94
CA ASP A 11 -6.20 -1.36 -39.16
C ASP A 11 -7.47 -2.13 -38.79
N THR A 12 -8.62 -1.66 -39.29
CA THR A 12 -9.94 -2.30 -39.08
C THR A 12 -10.26 -3.36 -40.12
N ASN A 13 -9.45 -3.47 -41.17
CA ASN A 13 -9.63 -4.45 -42.23
C ASN A 13 -8.71 -5.65 -42.01
N VAL A 14 -9.25 -6.83 -42.29
CA VAL A 14 -8.53 -8.10 -42.24
C VAL A 14 -8.55 -8.68 -43.64
N ASP A 15 -7.36 -8.93 -44.19
CA ASP A 15 -7.24 -9.61 -45.48
C ASP A 15 -7.60 -11.09 -45.29
N ALA A 16 -8.68 -11.52 -45.95
CA ALA A 16 -9.21 -12.88 -45.83
C ALA A 16 -8.28 -13.96 -46.40
N ASN A 17 -7.25 -13.57 -47.17
CA ASN A 17 -6.25 -14.48 -47.74
C ASN A 17 -4.98 -14.56 -46.88
N GLN A 18 -4.89 -13.80 -45.79
CA GLN A 18 -3.78 -13.91 -44.83
C GLN A 18 -4.15 -14.80 -43.65
N THR A 19 -3.34 -15.83 -43.41
CA THR A 19 -3.48 -16.75 -42.26
C THR A 19 -3.02 -16.14 -40.93
N THR A 20 -2.19 -15.11 -40.97
CA THR A 20 -1.68 -14.42 -39.77
C THR A 20 -1.54 -12.93 -40.05
N SER A 21 -1.92 -12.10 -39.08
CA SER A 21 -1.78 -10.66 -39.19
C SER A 21 -1.39 -10.04 -37.84
N GLN A 22 -0.45 -9.11 -37.86
CA GLN A 22 -0.08 -8.33 -36.68
C GLN A 22 -0.91 -7.04 -36.65
N ARG A 23 -1.45 -6.70 -35.48
CA ARG A 23 -2.26 -5.50 -35.27
C ARG A 23 -1.86 -4.81 -33.97
N GLN A 24 -2.02 -3.49 -33.96
CA GLN A 24 -1.82 -2.68 -32.76
C GLN A 24 -3.18 -2.18 -32.27
N LEU A 25 -3.45 -2.40 -30.99
CA LEU A 25 -4.60 -1.88 -30.27
C LEU A 25 -4.07 -0.88 -29.24
N SER A 26 -4.53 0.36 -29.33
CA SER A 26 -4.33 1.38 -28.30
C SER A 26 -5.61 1.48 -27.48
N LEU A 27 -5.48 1.41 -26.16
CA LEU A 27 -6.56 1.70 -25.21
C LEU A 27 -6.14 2.89 -24.36
N ALA A 28 -6.86 4.00 -24.48
CA ALA A 28 -6.76 5.10 -23.53
C ALA A 28 -7.96 5.07 -22.57
N ILE A 29 -7.65 5.10 -21.27
CA ILE A 29 -8.64 5.09 -20.18
C ILE A 29 -8.54 6.43 -19.46
N SER A 30 -9.63 7.19 -19.46
CA SER A 30 -9.70 8.49 -18.78
C SER A 30 -10.79 8.48 -17.73
N ALA A 31 -10.46 8.92 -16.51
CA ALA A 31 -11.45 9.19 -15.49
C ALA A 31 -12.15 10.53 -15.79
N ILE A 32 -13.47 10.51 -15.98
CA ILE A 32 -14.26 11.73 -16.17
C ILE A 32 -14.73 12.18 -14.79
N SER A 33 -14.15 13.26 -14.28
CA SER A 33 -14.47 13.81 -12.96
C SER A 33 -15.76 14.63 -13.02
N GLU A 34 -16.88 14.05 -12.62
CA GLU A 34 -17.96 14.82 -11.99
C GLU A 34 -17.54 15.02 -10.53
N SER A 35 -17.68 16.25 -10.01
CA SER A 35 -17.29 16.67 -8.66
C SER A 35 -17.41 15.53 -7.64
N LEU A 36 -16.25 14.99 -7.24
CA LEU A 36 -16.14 13.83 -6.38
C LEU A 36 -16.61 14.20 -4.97
N ASP A 37 -17.88 13.97 -4.68
CA ASP A 37 -18.21 13.44 -3.37
C ASP A 37 -17.47 12.10 -3.28
N ARG A 38 -16.51 11.99 -2.35
CA ARG A 38 -15.72 10.76 -2.13
C ARG A 38 -16.67 9.69 -1.60
N SER A 39 -17.42 9.06 -2.51
CA SER A 39 -18.54 8.20 -2.15
C SER A 39 -18.13 6.88 -1.48
N VAL A 40 -16.84 6.53 -1.51
CA VAL A 40 -16.33 5.29 -0.90
C VAL A 40 -15.24 5.64 0.11
N PRO A 41 -15.41 5.31 1.39
CA PRO A 41 -14.40 5.53 2.42
C PRO A 41 -13.12 4.73 2.15
N LEU A 42 -11.97 5.33 2.42
CA LEU A 42 -10.68 4.67 2.33
C LEU A 42 -10.40 3.88 3.61
N ASN A 43 -9.87 2.68 3.49
CA ASN A 43 -9.36 1.86 4.58
C ASN A 43 -7.84 1.72 4.41
N LEU A 44 -7.09 2.56 5.13
CA LEU A 44 -5.64 2.68 5.01
C LEU A 44 -4.94 1.91 6.12
N CYS A 45 -4.01 1.02 5.78
CA CYS A 45 -3.07 0.46 6.74
C CYS A 45 -1.65 0.93 6.46
N LEU A 46 -1.01 1.49 7.47
CA LEU A 46 0.40 1.83 7.43
C LEU A 46 1.19 0.73 8.15
N VAL A 47 2.08 0.07 7.42
CA VAL A 47 3.02 -0.92 7.95
C VAL A 47 4.39 -0.27 7.97
N LEU A 48 4.83 0.09 9.17
CA LEU A 48 5.99 0.94 9.43
C LEU A 48 7.15 0.10 9.94
N ASP A 49 8.25 0.12 9.21
CA ASP A 49 9.52 -0.42 9.67
C ASP A 49 10.14 0.51 10.70
N HIS A 50 10.54 -0.04 11.84
CA HIS A 50 11.33 0.66 12.85
C HIS A 50 12.55 -0.16 13.27
N SER A 51 13.09 -0.98 12.38
CA SER A 51 14.37 -1.65 12.55
C SER A 51 15.52 -0.69 12.86
N GLY A 52 16.63 -1.21 13.37
CA GLY A 52 17.80 -0.40 13.73
C GLY A 52 18.39 0.41 12.57
N SER A 53 18.25 -0.04 11.31
CA SER A 53 18.67 0.71 10.11
C SER A 53 17.90 2.01 9.94
N MET A 54 16.64 2.04 10.38
CA MET A 54 15.77 3.21 10.29
C MET A 54 16.18 4.34 11.25
N HIS A 55 17.16 4.13 12.13
CA HIS A 55 17.55 5.10 13.15
C HIS A 55 17.94 6.47 12.56
N GLY A 56 17.45 7.53 13.21
CA GLY A 56 17.70 8.91 12.78
C GLY A 56 16.79 9.35 11.63
N ARG A 57 17.40 9.79 10.51
CA ARG A 57 16.68 10.46 9.41
C ARG A 57 15.60 9.60 8.72
N PRO A 58 15.79 8.29 8.45
CA PRO A 58 14.78 7.47 7.79
C PRO A 58 13.48 7.38 8.60
N LEU A 59 13.57 7.04 9.89
CA LEU A 59 12.42 6.97 10.79
C LEU A 59 11.73 8.33 10.95
N GLU A 60 12.48 9.42 11.09
CA GLU A 60 11.87 10.77 11.13
C GLU A 60 11.09 11.09 9.84
N THR A 61 11.59 10.65 8.69
CA THR A 61 10.94 10.85 7.40
C THR A 61 9.66 10.02 7.29
N VAL A 62 9.71 8.75 7.71
CA VAL A 62 8.54 7.87 7.75
C VAL A 62 7.46 8.40 8.69
N LYS A 63 7.83 8.87 9.89
CA LYS A 63 6.89 9.52 10.81
C LYS A 63 6.23 10.73 10.18
N LYS A 64 7.00 11.61 9.52
CA LYS A 64 6.46 12.81 8.83
C LYS A 64 5.55 12.43 7.66
N ALA A 65 5.92 11.42 6.87
CA ALA A 65 5.12 10.93 5.75
C ALA A 65 3.80 10.32 6.24
N ALA A 66 3.86 9.47 7.27
CA ALA A 66 2.69 8.88 7.91
C ALA A 66 1.74 9.97 8.44
N MET A 67 2.27 10.96 9.17
CA MET A 67 1.47 12.10 9.64
C MET A 67 0.75 12.82 8.51
N ARG A 68 1.48 13.15 7.42
CA ARG A 68 0.91 13.86 6.27
C ARG A 68 -0.15 13.05 5.52
N LEU A 69 -0.04 11.73 5.50
CA LEU A 69 -1.08 10.85 4.96
C LEU A 69 -2.35 10.92 5.81
N ILE A 70 -2.19 10.83 7.13
CA ILE A 70 -3.30 10.80 8.09
C ILE A 70 -4.06 12.14 8.10
N GLU A 71 -3.35 13.27 7.98
CA GLU A 71 -3.96 14.60 7.86
C GLU A 71 -4.81 14.79 6.59
N ARG A 72 -4.59 13.98 5.55
CA ARG A 72 -5.36 14.02 4.29
C ARG A 72 -6.57 13.10 4.29
N LEU A 73 -6.73 12.28 5.32
CA LEU A 73 -7.86 11.37 5.42
C LEU A 73 -9.13 12.11 5.86
N SER A 74 -10.27 11.61 5.40
CA SER A 74 -11.59 12.13 5.71
C SER A 74 -12.16 11.44 6.96
N PRO A 75 -13.09 12.06 7.72
CA PRO A 75 -13.67 11.45 8.93
C PRO A 75 -14.38 10.10 8.72
N GLY A 76 -14.79 9.79 7.49
CA GLY A 76 -15.37 8.50 7.11
C GLY A 76 -14.34 7.40 6.81
N ASP A 77 -13.07 7.78 6.65
CA ASP A 77 -11.98 6.86 6.36
C ASP A 77 -11.61 6.05 7.62
N ARG A 78 -11.02 4.89 7.38
CA ARG A 78 -10.49 3.99 8.40
C ARG A 78 -8.99 3.94 8.33
N ILE A 79 -8.37 3.76 9.49
CA ILE A 79 -6.92 3.64 9.61
C ILE A 79 -6.52 2.53 10.57
N SER A 80 -5.49 1.80 10.20
CA SER A 80 -4.69 0.95 11.07
C SER A 80 -3.20 1.26 10.90
N VAL A 81 -2.44 1.09 11.98
CA VAL A 81 -0.99 1.27 11.98
C VAL A 81 -0.37 0.04 12.61
N VAL A 82 0.47 -0.64 11.85
CA VAL A 82 1.29 -1.77 12.28
C VAL A 82 2.73 -1.29 12.26
N ALA A 83 3.46 -1.57 13.32
CA ALA A 83 4.90 -1.36 13.38
C ALA A 83 5.59 -2.72 13.44
N PHE A 84 6.73 -2.86 12.78
CA PHE A 84 7.50 -4.08 12.83
C PHE A 84 9.00 -3.82 12.98
N ASP A 85 9.61 -4.69 13.77
CA ASP A 85 11.05 -4.91 13.89
C ASP A 85 11.31 -6.42 13.65
N HIS A 86 11.90 -7.13 14.62
CA HIS A 86 11.91 -8.59 14.73
C HIS A 86 10.53 -9.21 14.89
N ARG A 87 9.56 -8.44 15.39
CA ARG A 87 8.15 -8.86 15.48
C ARG A 87 7.24 -7.73 15.02
N ALA A 88 6.10 -8.10 14.47
CA ALA A 88 5.07 -7.13 14.12
C ALA A 88 4.10 -6.89 15.29
N LYS A 89 3.69 -5.63 15.46
CA LYS A 89 2.74 -5.20 16.48
C LYS A 89 1.76 -4.18 15.91
N VAL A 90 0.49 -4.33 16.27
CA VAL A 90 -0.55 -3.33 15.97
C VAL A 90 -0.39 -2.16 16.94
N LEU A 91 0.00 -0.98 16.44
CA LEU A 91 0.02 0.27 17.21
C LEU A 91 -1.36 0.90 17.30
N VAL A 92 -2.09 0.84 16.18
CA VAL A 92 -3.44 1.38 16.05
C VAL A 92 -4.28 0.34 15.34
N SER A 93 -5.23 -0.24 16.07
CA SER A 93 -6.19 -1.17 15.48
C SER A 93 -7.08 -0.47 14.48
N ASN A 94 -7.57 -1.22 13.49
CA ASN A 94 -8.43 -0.69 12.42
C ASN A 94 -9.67 0.03 12.98
N GLN A 95 -9.68 1.35 12.88
CA GLN A 95 -10.73 2.22 13.41
C GLN A 95 -11.06 3.36 12.46
N LYS A 96 -12.25 3.96 12.62
CA LYS A 96 -12.57 5.23 11.93
C LYS A 96 -11.72 6.36 12.51
N ILE A 97 -11.52 7.40 11.74
CA ILE A 97 -10.75 8.56 12.17
C ILE A 97 -11.60 9.42 13.11
N GLU A 98 -11.52 9.11 14.40
CA GLU A 98 -12.20 9.88 15.46
C GLU A 98 -11.23 10.81 16.20
N ASN A 99 -9.97 10.38 16.37
CA ASN A 99 -8.95 11.15 17.10
C ASN A 99 -7.58 11.07 16.42
N LEU A 100 -7.33 12.02 15.52
CA LEU A 100 -6.06 12.15 14.80
C LEU A 100 -4.87 12.36 15.76
N ASP A 101 -5.05 13.13 16.83
CA ASP A 101 -3.99 13.46 17.79
C ASP A 101 -3.51 12.23 18.57
N ALA A 102 -4.42 11.33 18.94
CA ALA A 102 -4.08 10.07 19.60
C ALA A 102 -3.25 9.16 18.68
N ILE A 103 -3.62 9.05 17.41
CA ILE A 103 -2.91 8.27 16.39
C ILE A 103 -1.52 8.88 16.14
N ALA A 104 -1.46 10.19 15.99
CA ALA A 104 -0.22 10.94 15.81
C ALA A 104 0.78 10.70 16.96
N LYS A 105 0.31 10.73 18.20
CA LYS A 105 1.13 10.46 19.38
C LYS A 105 1.69 9.04 19.40
N GLN A 106 0.94 8.04 18.93
CA GLN A 106 1.44 6.66 18.85
C GLN A 106 2.57 6.55 17.81
N ILE A 107 2.40 7.17 16.64
CA ILE A 107 3.42 7.15 15.58
C ILE A 107 4.69 7.90 16.00
N GLN A 108 4.54 9.04 16.69
CA GLN A 108 5.71 9.82 17.16
C GLN A 108 6.55 9.07 18.20
N ARG A 109 5.93 8.17 18.98
CA ARG A 109 6.59 7.35 20.01
C ARG A 109 7.38 6.16 19.47
N LEU A 110 7.28 5.87 18.17
CA LEU A 110 8.11 4.82 17.56
C LEU A 110 9.59 5.16 17.75
N ASP A 111 10.39 4.18 18.14
CA ASP A 111 11.84 4.30 18.19
C ASP A 111 12.46 3.17 17.37
N ALA A 112 13.64 3.43 16.81
CA ALA A 112 14.29 2.45 15.94
C ALA A 112 14.97 1.40 16.83
N ASP A 113 14.55 0.15 16.70
CA ASP A 113 15.07 -0.96 17.50
C ASP A 113 14.98 -2.27 16.72
N GLY A 114 15.87 -3.20 17.02
CA GLY A 114 15.83 -4.56 16.48
C GLY A 114 16.20 -4.69 15.00
N GLY A 115 15.75 -5.78 14.38
CA GLY A 115 15.97 -6.18 12.99
C GLY A 115 14.70 -6.11 12.15
N THR A 116 14.68 -6.78 11.00
CA THR A 116 13.64 -6.57 9.97
C THR A 116 12.91 -7.87 9.62
N ALA A 117 11.64 -7.98 10.01
CA ALA A 117 10.73 -9.09 9.68
C ALA A 117 9.50 -8.60 8.89
N ILE A 118 9.68 -8.42 7.58
CA ILE A 118 8.65 -7.86 6.69
C ILE A 118 7.44 -8.79 6.58
N ASP A 119 7.62 -10.11 6.60
CA ASP A 119 6.51 -11.06 6.45
C ASP A 119 5.52 -10.98 7.62
N GLU A 120 6.00 -10.77 8.85
CA GLU A 120 5.12 -10.56 10.00
C GLU A 120 4.36 -9.24 9.90
N GLY A 121 5.04 -8.17 9.48
CA GLY A 121 4.44 -6.85 9.28
C GLY A 121 3.33 -6.88 8.23
N LEU A 122 3.62 -7.50 7.09
CA LEU A 122 2.66 -7.63 5.98
C LEU A 122 1.48 -8.52 6.38
N LYS A 123 1.71 -9.65 7.06
CA LYS A 123 0.65 -10.52 7.56
C LYS A 123 -0.30 -9.78 8.49
N LEU A 124 0.22 -9.13 9.53
CA LEU A 124 -0.63 -8.36 10.47
C LEU A 124 -1.32 -7.18 9.77
N GLY A 125 -0.65 -6.52 8.84
CA GLY A 125 -1.25 -5.46 8.05
C GLY A 125 -2.45 -5.94 7.23
N ILE A 126 -2.34 -7.09 6.55
CA ILE A 126 -3.44 -7.70 5.81
C ILE A 126 -4.58 -8.09 6.76
N GLU A 127 -4.27 -8.67 7.92
CA GLU A 127 -5.27 -9.01 8.95
C GLU A 127 -6.02 -7.77 9.47
N GLU A 128 -5.33 -6.66 9.70
CA GLU A 128 -5.95 -5.40 10.13
C GLU A 128 -6.84 -4.77 9.05
N VAL A 129 -6.37 -4.73 7.81
CA VAL A 129 -7.16 -4.17 6.70
C VAL A 129 -8.41 -5.01 6.45
N ALA A 130 -8.31 -6.34 6.57
CA ALA A 130 -9.45 -7.24 6.40
C ALA A 130 -10.62 -6.92 7.36
N LYS A 131 -10.36 -6.40 8.56
CA LYS A 131 -11.38 -5.99 9.54
C LYS A 131 -12.27 -4.84 9.04
N GLY A 132 -11.74 -3.99 8.16
CA GLY A 132 -12.41 -2.79 7.65
C GLY A 132 -12.83 -2.85 6.18
N LYS A 133 -12.73 -4.02 5.53
CA LYS A 133 -12.83 -4.18 4.07
C LYS A 133 -14.23 -3.93 3.47
N HIS A 134 -15.29 -3.99 4.28
CA HIS A 134 -16.65 -3.87 3.78
C HIS A 134 -16.94 -2.42 3.33
N ASP A 135 -17.33 -2.26 2.07
CA ASP A 135 -17.70 -0.98 1.44
C ASP A 135 -16.59 0.09 1.48
N THR A 136 -15.32 -0.34 1.53
CA THR A 136 -14.16 0.55 1.55
C THR A 136 -13.18 0.22 0.43
N VAL A 137 -12.42 1.23 0.00
CA VAL A 137 -11.21 0.99 -0.80
C VAL A 137 -10.08 0.67 0.16
N SER A 138 -9.52 -0.54 0.08
CA SER A 138 -8.49 -1.02 1.00
C SER A 138 -7.08 -0.83 0.43
N GLN A 139 -6.25 -0.06 1.13
CA GLN A 139 -4.85 0.20 0.74
C GLN A 139 -3.91 -0.11 1.91
N LEU A 140 -2.81 -0.79 1.62
CA LEU A 140 -1.74 -1.04 2.56
C LEU A 140 -0.47 -0.37 2.03
N PHE A 141 0.19 0.42 2.87
CA PHE A 141 1.49 1.01 2.59
C PHE A 141 2.53 0.35 3.48
N LEU A 142 3.49 -0.33 2.87
CA LEU A 142 4.69 -0.83 3.52
C LEU A 142 5.80 0.20 3.36
N LEU A 143 6.34 0.71 4.47
CA LEU A 143 7.45 1.65 4.51
C LEU A 143 8.63 0.97 5.20
N THR A 144 9.70 0.69 4.46
CA THR A 144 10.89 -0.05 4.94
C THR A 144 12.17 0.49 4.30
N ASP A 145 13.33 0.36 4.95
CA ASP A 145 14.62 0.79 4.41
C ASP A 145 15.59 -0.35 4.05
N GLY A 146 15.19 -1.61 4.26
CA GLY A 146 16.15 -2.70 4.33
C GLY A 146 15.74 -4.01 3.66
N GLU A 147 16.73 -4.89 3.57
CA GLU A 147 16.59 -6.29 3.26
C GLU A 147 15.83 -7.02 4.38
N ASN A 148 15.04 -8.03 4.02
CA ASN A 148 14.26 -8.85 4.94
C ASN A 148 15.19 -9.81 5.73
N GLU A 149 16.06 -9.27 6.57
CA GLU A 149 17.16 -10.02 7.21
C GLU A 149 16.66 -11.17 8.11
N HIS A 150 15.48 -11.03 8.70
CA HIS A 150 14.90 -12.03 9.62
C HIS A 150 13.60 -12.64 9.11
N GLY A 151 13.13 -12.25 7.93
CA GLY A 151 11.91 -12.76 7.32
C GLY A 151 12.15 -13.70 6.15
N ASP A 152 11.07 -14.24 5.59
CA ASP A 152 11.12 -15.13 4.43
C ASP A 152 10.57 -14.42 3.18
N ASN A 153 11.43 -14.16 2.20
CA ASN A 153 11.04 -13.47 0.96
C ASN A 153 9.96 -14.22 0.17
N LYS A 154 9.95 -15.56 0.20
CA LYS A 154 8.91 -16.35 -0.49
C LYS A 154 7.56 -16.18 0.20
N ARG A 155 7.55 -15.98 1.52
CA ARG A 155 6.35 -15.68 2.30
C ARG A 155 5.85 -14.28 2.02
N CYS A 156 6.73 -13.28 1.88
CA CYS A 156 6.35 -11.93 1.44
C CYS A 156 5.62 -11.96 0.09
N LEU A 157 6.17 -12.69 -0.90
CA LEU A 157 5.54 -12.85 -2.21
C LEU A 157 4.15 -13.49 -2.11
N LYS A 158 4.01 -14.60 -1.36
CA LYS A 158 2.71 -15.24 -1.13
C LYS A 158 1.69 -14.32 -0.45
N LEU A 159 2.15 -13.50 0.51
CA LEU A 159 1.29 -12.53 1.18
C LEU A 159 0.88 -11.39 0.24
N ALA A 160 1.76 -10.97 -0.67
CA ALA A 160 1.43 -10.01 -1.72
C ALA A 160 0.39 -10.59 -2.70
N GLU A 161 0.53 -11.85 -3.11
CA GLU A 161 -0.49 -12.55 -3.92
C GLU A 161 -1.85 -12.60 -3.19
N LEU A 162 -1.84 -12.95 -1.90
CA LEU A 162 -3.03 -12.99 -1.07
C LEU A 162 -3.67 -11.59 -0.92
N ALA A 163 -2.88 -10.54 -0.77
CA ALA A 163 -3.37 -9.16 -0.75
C ALA A 163 -4.15 -8.84 -2.05
N VAL A 164 -3.61 -9.22 -3.21
CA VAL A 164 -4.28 -9.01 -4.51
C VAL A 164 -5.59 -9.80 -4.60
N GLU A 165 -5.62 -11.07 -4.18
CA GLU A 165 -6.85 -11.87 -4.12
C GLU A 165 -7.92 -11.21 -3.24
N HIS A 166 -7.48 -10.54 -2.17
CA HIS A 166 -8.34 -9.80 -1.26
C HIS A 166 -8.71 -8.39 -1.75
N LYS A 167 -8.43 -8.03 -3.02
CA LYS A 167 -8.70 -6.70 -3.60
C LYS A 167 -8.07 -5.57 -2.78
N LEU A 168 -6.91 -5.83 -2.20
CA LEU A 168 -6.13 -4.89 -1.42
C LEU A 168 -5.01 -4.34 -2.29
N THR A 169 -4.89 -3.03 -2.37
CA THR A 169 -3.74 -2.41 -3.05
C THR A 169 -2.57 -2.37 -2.08
N LEU A 170 -1.52 -3.13 -2.38
CA LEU A 170 -0.25 -3.10 -1.68
C LEU A 170 0.66 -2.06 -2.36
N ASN A 171 1.11 -1.06 -1.59
CA ASN A 171 2.09 -0.08 -2.02
C ASN A 171 3.33 -0.25 -1.15
N THR A 172 4.49 -0.39 -1.77
CA THR A 172 5.79 -0.54 -1.12
C THR A 172 6.61 0.74 -1.31
N LEU A 173 7.23 1.23 -0.25
CA LEU A 173 8.07 2.43 -0.26
C LEU A 173 9.39 2.13 0.46
N GLY A 174 10.46 2.06 -0.33
CA GLY A 174 11.83 1.96 0.14
C GLY A 174 12.37 3.32 0.61
N PHE A 175 12.96 3.39 1.80
CA PHE A 175 13.67 4.57 2.31
C PHE A 175 15.18 4.30 2.36
N GLY A 176 16.01 5.32 2.11
CA GLY A 176 17.47 5.16 2.13
C GLY A 176 18.07 4.56 0.85
N ALA A 177 19.34 4.12 0.94
CA ALA A 177 20.14 3.69 -0.22
C ALA A 177 20.29 2.17 -0.34
N ASN A 178 19.86 1.39 0.66
CA ASN A 178 20.14 -0.04 0.80
C ASN A 178 18.85 -0.89 0.93
N TRP A 179 17.82 -0.60 0.15
CA TRP A 179 16.60 -1.40 0.12
C TRP A 179 16.66 -2.47 -0.99
N ASN A 180 15.99 -3.61 -0.79
CA ASN A 180 16.01 -4.71 -1.75
C ASN A 180 14.98 -4.49 -2.86
N GLN A 181 15.47 -4.18 -4.06
CA GLN A 181 14.64 -3.92 -5.23
C GLN A 181 13.85 -5.14 -5.68
N ASP A 182 14.43 -6.35 -5.61
CA ASP A 182 13.79 -7.62 -5.98
C ASP A 182 12.61 -8.02 -5.07
N VAL A 183 12.54 -7.47 -3.86
CA VAL A 183 11.47 -7.76 -2.88
C VAL A 183 10.37 -6.69 -2.90
N LEU A 184 10.71 -5.46 -3.31
CA LEU A 184 9.82 -4.31 -3.24
C LEU A 184 9.19 -3.92 -4.59
N GLU A 185 9.77 -4.32 -5.73
CA GLU A 185 9.18 -4.18 -7.08
C GLU A 185 8.40 -5.40 -7.56
#